data_AF-A0A8T5SZ76-F1
#
_entry.id   AF-A0A8T5SZ76-F1
#
_cell.length_a   1.000
_cell.length_b   1.000
_cell.length_c   1.000
_cell.angle_alpha   90.00
_cell.angle_beta   90.00
_cell.angle_gamma   90.00
#
_symmetry.space_group_name_H-M   'P 1'
#
loop_
_entity.id
_entity.type
_entity.pdbx_description
1 polymer ?
#
loop_
_entity_poly.entity_id
_entity_poly.type
_entity_poly.pdbx_seq_one_letter_code
_entity_poly.pdbx_strand_id
1 'polypeptide(L)'
;MLITHSDIRLFYKCPMLLYLSYHGPEDEMSVHPILKTRKRDSQSKELTYKQLASRINNTSIAMENEKRVVNQGWIGNKSYASKVDNLERIQADSPSKSSVYVPIFYRSNPRAKKPLMMEGTFSTYILTEFYDNPVDYFVIRSKNGDTEYTVDGYQTELTSDLTLIYKLKSGEKTITPNYTRGCRVCEWRYYCRNLAAETLDLTLVSGIGKRAKKILFAHDITDIPSLAKADLSTLDDEELIAKDLEYFKLQATSLMEKKAIIRKKLSLPNSKVELFVDVEGSSHHDFVWIIGCTIRRNGEVEYKSFIANSPKEEKSMMVSFLDFISNIDESYTLYHWSAAEPQYFANLAAKYHLSLNVIRKIHNNSLDLFDIFKENIILPIYTYTLKDVANWLGFKWHEPLTDGATSIILFDNWYLRNDRKSLEKAIAYNSDDCKALLIAKDYVLKSLS
;
A
#
# COMPACT_ATOMS: atom_id res chain seq x y z
N MET A 1 -27.91 -14.24 9.65
CA MET A 1 -26.85 -13.86 8.70
C MET A 1 -25.59 -14.60 9.07
N LEU A 2 -24.90 -15.21 8.10
CA LEU A 2 -23.71 -16.03 8.35
C LEU A 2 -22.45 -15.16 8.28
N ILE A 3 -21.56 -15.22 9.28
CA ILE A 3 -20.22 -14.61 9.22
C ILE A 3 -19.22 -15.67 8.76
N THR A 4 -18.40 -15.32 7.77
CA THR A 4 -17.44 -16.23 7.15
C THR A 4 -15.99 -15.82 7.38
N HIS A 5 -15.04 -16.73 7.17
CA HIS A 5 -13.61 -16.41 7.14
C HIS A 5 -13.26 -15.27 6.17
N SER A 6 -13.99 -15.13 5.05
CA SER A 6 -13.84 -14.01 4.12
C SER A 6 -14.23 -12.68 4.77
N ASP A 7 -15.31 -12.65 5.55
CA ASP A 7 -15.73 -11.47 6.31
C ASP A 7 -14.67 -11.05 7.33
N ILE A 8 -14.09 -12.02 8.05
CA ILE A 8 -12.97 -11.79 8.98
C ILE A 8 -11.78 -11.17 8.26
N ARG A 9 -11.35 -11.76 7.13
CA ARG A 9 -10.24 -11.22 6.33
C ARG A 9 -10.53 -9.79 5.87
N LEU A 10 -11.74 -9.50 5.37
CA LEU A 10 -12.10 -8.17 4.89
C LEU A 10 -12.10 -7.16 6.04
N PHE A 11 -12.71 -7.49 7.18
CA PHE A 11 -12.76 -6.63 8.36
C PHE A 11 -11.35 -6.24 8.84
N TYR A 12 -10.46 -7.21 9.01
CA TYR A 12 -9.11 -6.95 9.47
C TYR A 12 -8.17 -6.36 8.39
N LYS A 13 -8.56 -6.40 7.11
CA LYS A 13 -7.95 -5.54 6.08
C LYS A 13 -8.42 -4.10 6.25
N CYS A 14 -9.73 -3.89 6.33
CA CYS A 14 -10.36 -2.59 6.56
C CYS A 14 -11.86 -2.79 6.85
N PRO A 15 -12.41 -2.32 8.00
CA PRO A 15 -13.84 -2.46 8.28
C PRO A 15 -14.75 -1.75 7.25
N MET A 16 -14.30 -0.64 6.65
CA MET A 16 -15.00 0.02 5.54
C MET A 16 -15.05 -0.88 4.29
N LEU A 17 -13.99 -1.66 4.03
CA LEU A 17 -13.98 -2.62 2.93
C LEU A 17 -15.01 -3.73 3.15
N LEU A 18 -15.15 -4.24 4.39
CA LEU A 18 -16.22 -5.18 4.71
C LEU A 18 -17.59 -4.54 4.42
N TYR A 19 -17.86 -3.36 4.97
CA TYR A 19 -19.14 -2.67 4.79
C TYR A 19 -19.48 -2.45 3.31
N LEU A 20 -18.55 -1.90 2.53
CA LEU A 20 -18.75 -1.62 1.11
C LEU A 20 -18.85 -2.89 0.24
N SER A 21 -18.31 -4.02 0.70
CA SER A 21 -18.49 -5.30 -0.01
C SER A 21 -19.95 -5.79 0.01
N TYR A 22 -20.79 -5.26 0.93
CA TYR A 22 -22.21 -5.62 1.05
C TYR A 22 -23.16 -4.46 0.74
N HIS A 23 -22.75 -3.22 1.03
CA HIS A 23 -23.62 -2.04 0.97
C HIS A 23 -23.09 -0.93 0.04
N GLY A 24 -21.95 -1.15 -0.61
CA GLY A 24 -21.34 -0.14 -1.49
C GLY A 24 -22.04 -0.04 -2.84
N PRO A 25 -22.05 1.14 -3.48
CA PRO A 25 -22.58 1.30 -4.83
C PRO A 25 -21.67 0.62 -5.87
N GLU A 26 -22.09 -0.52 -6.42
CA GLU A 26 -21.25 -1.35 -7.29
C GLU A 26 -20.69 -0.61 -8.52
N ASP A 27 -21.40 0.41 -9.02
CA ASP A 27 -21.00 1.26 -10.15
C ASP A 27 -19.84 2.21 -9.84
N GLU A 28 -19.60 2.51 -8.57
CA GLU A 28 -18.45 3.32 -8.13
C GLU A 28 -17.20 2.48 -7.84
N MET A 29 -17.30 1.15 -7.95
CA MET A 29 -16.18 0.26 -7.73
C MET A 29 -15.15 0.38 -8.86
N SER A 30 -13.95 0.86 -8.51
CA SER A 30 -12.84 1.00 -9.46
C SER A 30 -11.82 -0.11 -9.24
N VAL A 31 -11.94 -1.17 -10.04
CA VAL A 31 -11.02 -2.30 -9.97
C VAL A 31 -9.66 -1.91 -10.55
N HIS A 32 -8.71 -1.70 -9.65
CA HIS A 32 -7.32 -1.51 -10.01
C HIS A 32 -6.84 -2.67 -10.91
N PRO A 33 -6.17 -2.44 -12.05
CA PRO A 33 -5.86 -3.52 -12.99
C PRO A 33 -5.05 -4.68 -12.39
N ILE A 34 -4.14 -4.40 -11.45
CA ILE A 34 -3.39 -5.44 -10.70
C ILE A 34 -4.29 -6.43 -9.94
N LEU A 35 -5.53 -6.03 -9.62
CA LEU A 35 -6.54 -6.89 -9.00
C LEU A 35 -7.36 -7.69 -10.00
N LYS A 36 -7.39 -7.31 -11.30
CA LYS A 36 -8.15 -8.04 -12.32
C LYS A 36 -7.60 -9.46 -12.54
N THR A 37 -6.32 -9.69 -12.26
CA THR A 37 -5.65 -11.00 -12.41
C THR A 37 -5.70 -11.88 -11.16
N ARG A 38 -6.14 -11.35 -10.00
CA ARG A 38 -6.26 -12.11 -8.74
C ARG A 38 -7.71 -12.49 -8.49
N LYS A 39 -7.98 -13.74 -8.06
CA LYS A 39 -9.30 -14.11 -7.50
C LYS A 39 -9.58 -13.19 -6.31
N ARG A 40 -10.65 -12.39 -6.38
CA ARG A 40 -10.98 -11.39 -5.37
C ARG A 40 -11.61 -12.07 -4.15
N ASP A 41 -11.14 -11.73 -2.95
CA ASP A 41 -11.85 -12.10 -1.72
C ASP A 41 -13.24 -11.40 -1.66
N SER A 42 -13.37 -10.21 -2.25
CA SER A 42 -14.60 -9.39 -2.29
C SER A 42 -15.65 -9.82 -3.30
N GLN A 43 -15.31 -10.67 -4.27
CA GLN A 43 -16.30 -11.27 -5.19
C GLN A 43 -16.91 -12.57 -4.65
N SER A 44 -16.70 -12.87 -3.37
CA SER A 44 -17.41 -13.98 -2.75
C SER A 44 -18.90 -13.60 -2.66
N LYS A 45 -19.73 -14.20 -3.54
CA LYS A 45 -21.19 -14.18 -3.37
C LYS A 45 -21.50 -14.50 -1.92
N GLU A 46 -22.39 -13.73 -1.30
CA GLU A 46 -22.78 -13.95 0.09
C GLU A 46 -23.14 -15.43 0.30
N LEU A 47 -22.32 -16.13 1.06
CA LEU A 47 -22.52 -17.54 1.35
C LEU A 47 -23.57 -17.66 2.46
N THR A 48 -24.59 -18.46 2.19
CA THR A 48 -25.61 -18.81 3.18
C THR A 48 -25.26 -20.13 3.86
N TYR A 49 -25.73 -20.31 5.08
CA TYR A 49 -25.58 -21.60 5.78
C TYR A 49 -26.18 -22.76 4.96
N LYS A 50 -27.32 -22.55 4.30
CA LYS A 50 -27.97 -23.56 3.46
C LYS A 50 -27.07 -24.08 2.33
N GLN A 51 -26.24 -23.21 1.74
CA GLN A 51 -25.28 -23.60 0.70
C GLN A 51 -24.08 -24.38 1.25
N LEU A 52 -23.74 -24.18 2.53
CA LEU A 52 -22.56 -24.78 3.16
C LEU A 52 -22.87 -25.99 4.04
N ALA A 53 -24.13 -26.18 4.46
CA ALA A 53 -24.53 -27.20 5.44
C ALA A 53 -24.02 -28.60 5.10
N SER A 54 -24.15 -29.04 3.84
CA SER A 54 -23.64 -30.35 3.41
C SER A 54 -22.11 -30.46 3.52
N ARG A 55 -21.36 -29.40 3.20
CA ARG A 55 -19.89 -29.39 3.30
C ARG A 55 -19.41 -29.40 4.75
N ILE A 56 -20.12 -28.67 5.61
CA ILE A 56 -19.89 -28.64 7.05
C ILE A 56 -20.15 -30.02 7.66
N ASN A 57 -21.28 -30.64 7.30
CA ASN A 57 -21.64 -31.98 7.77
C ASN A 57 -20.61 -33.03 7.30
N ASN A 58 -20.19 -32.99 6.05
CA ASN A 58 -19.16 -33.91 5.53
C ASN A 58 -17.82 -33.77 6.26
N THR A 59 -17.47 -32.55 6.66
CA THR A 59 -16.25 -32.27 7.45
C THR A 59 -16.39 -32.84 8.87
N SER A 60 -17.56 -32.65 9.49
CA SER A 60 -17.88 -33.18 10.83
C SER A 60 -17.82 -34.71 10.84
N ILE A 61 -18.48 -35.37 9.89
CA ILE A 61 -18.41 -36.83 9.70
C ILE A 61 -16.97 -37.31 9.48
N ALA A 62 -16.16 -36.56 8.72
CA ALA A 62 -14.76 -36.92 8.50
C ALA A 62 -13.93 -36.85 9.79
N MET A 63 -14.20 -35.87 10.65
CA MET A 63 -13.55 -35.72 11.96
C MET A 63 -14.01 -36.81 12.95
N GLU A 64 -15.30 -37.12 12.99
CA GLU A 64 -15.88 -38.20 13.80
C GLU A 64 -15.32 -39.57 13.42
N ASN A 65 -15.07 -39.79 12.13
CA ASN A 65 -14.40 -41.00 11.62
C ASN A 65 -12.87 -40.96 11.76
N GLU A 66 -12.34 -40.03 12.56
CA GLU A 66 -10.91 -39.88 12.87
C GLU A 66 -9.99 -39.80 11.63
N LYS A 67 -10.48 -39.25 10.51
CA LYS A 67 -9.64 -39.12 9.31
C LYS A 67 -8.42 -38.27 9.62
N ARG A 68 -7.23 -38.79 9.31
CA ARG A 68 -5.96 -38.10 9.55
C ARG A 68 -5.91 -36.69 8.93
N VAL A 69 -6.46 -36.55 7.72
CA VAL A 69 -6.51 -35.26 7.00
C VAL A 69 -7.89 -35.08 6.37
N VAL A 70 -8.49 -33.91 6.58
CA VAL A 70 -9.71 -33.47 5.89
C VAL A 70 -9.35 -32.33 4.95
N ASN A 71 -9.29 -32.62 3.65
CA ASN A 71 -8.93 -31.65 2.63
C ASN A 71 -10.10 -30.70 2.30
N GLN A 72 -9.80 -29.41 2.17
CA GLN A 72 -10.73 -28.34 1.81
C GLN A 72 -11.99 -28.30 2.71
N GLY A 73 -11.78 -28.56 4.00
CA GLY A 73 -12.82 -28.66 5.01
C GLY A 73 -13.59 -27.35 5.20
N TRP A 74 -14.86 -27.49 5.53
CA TRP A 74 -15.71 -26.41 6.02
C TRP A 74 -16.12 -26.70 7.45
N ILE A 75 -15.84 -25.79 8.36
CA ILE A 75 -16.26 -25.87 9.76
C ILE A 75 -17.24 -24.74 10.05
N GLY A 76 -18.23 -24.97 10.90
CA GLY A 76 -19.17 -23.91 11.26
C GLY A 76 -20.53 -24.37 11.74
N ASN A 77 -21.40 -23.39 11.96
CA ASN A 77 -22.79 -23.53 12.35
C ASN A 77 -23.66 -22.50 11.60
N LYS A 78 -24.89 -22.25 12.06
CA LYS A 78 -25.81 -21.30 11.43
C LYS A 78 -25.32 -19.83 11.44
N SER A 79 -24.42 -19.49 12.36
CA SER A 79 -23.91 -18.13 12.59
C SER A 79 -22.50 -17.92 12.02
N TYR A 80 -21.65 -18.94 12.04
CA TYR A 80 -20.23 -18.85 11.66
C TYR A 80 -19.83 -19.95 10.68
N ALA A 81 -18.99 -19.64 9.68
CA ALA A 81 -18.40 -20.66 8.82
C ALA A 81 -16.98 -20.29 8.35
N SER A 82 -16.03 -21.21 8.54
CA SER A 82 -14.67 -21.07 8.02
C SER A 82 -14.34 -22.18 7.03
N LYS A 83 -13.62 -21.80 5.98
CA LYS A 83 -13.00 -22.76 5.07
C LYS A 83 -11.53 -22.85 5.42
N VAL A 84 -11.06 -24.06 5.64
CA VAL A 84 -9.66 -24.37 5.90
C VAL A 84 -9.10 -25.16 4.74
N ASP A 85 -7.80 -25.02 4.46
CA ASP A 85 -7.23 -25.75 3.34
C ASP A 85 -7.10 -27.23 3.67
N ASN A 86 -6.60 -27.56 4.86
CA ASN A 86 -6.76 -28.87 5.51
C ASN A 86 -7.16 -28.71 6.99
N LEU A 87 -7.78 -29.74 7.54
CA LEU A 87 -7.71 -30.06 8.97
C LEU A 87 -6.84 -31.30 9.14
N GLU A 88 -5.81 -31.22 9.97
CA GLU A 88 -4.91 -32.34 10.24
C GLU A 88 -5.08 -32.80 11.69
N ARG A 89 -5.35 -34.10 11.88
CA ARG A 89 -5.47 -34.71 13.20
C ARG A 89 -4.07 -34.92 13.79
N ILE A 90 -3.78 -34.24 14.88
CA ILE A 90 -2.57 -34.43 15.67
C ILE A 90 -2.90 -35.42 16.79
N GLN A 91 -2.13 -36.52 16.84
CA GLN A 91 -2.25 -37.48 17.93
C GLN A 91 -1.75 -36.83 19.22
N ALA A 92 -2.49 -37.06 20.30
CA ALA A 92 -2.05 -36.60 21.61
C ALA A 92 -0.82 -37.38 22.09
N ASP A 93 0.11 -36.69 22.74
CA ASP A 93 1.33 -37.27 23.32
C ASP A 93 1.05 -38.21 24.51
N SER A 94 -0.19 -38.31 24.99
CA SER A 94 -0.56 -39.13 26.14
C SER A 94 -2.00 -39.65 26.04
N PRO A 95 -2.31 -40.84 26.58
CA PRO A 95 -3.66 -41.44 26.53
C PRO A 95 -4.76 -40.62 27.21
N SER A 96 -4.39 -39.66 28.07
CA SER A 96 -5.31 -38.76 28.78
C SER A 96 -5.69 -37.49 28.01
N LYS A 97 -5.05 -37.22 26.87
CA LYS A 97 -5.35 -36.08 26.01
C LYS A 97 -6.05 -36.58 24.74
N SER A 98 -7.15 -35.95 24.36
CA SER A 98 -7.84 -36.24 23.10
C SER A 98 -7.02 -35.74 21.91
N SER A 99 -7.04 -36.46 20.80
CA SER A 99 -6.49 -35.96 19.53
C SER A 99 -7.21 -34.69 19.09
N VAL A 100 -6.49 -33.73 18.56
CA VAL A 100 -7.07 -32.46 18.07
C VAL A 100 -6.86 -32.32 16.57
N TYR A 101 -7.80 -31.65 15.91
CA TYR A 101 -7.69 -31.20 14.54
C TYR A 101 -7.14 -29.78 14.50
N VAL A 102 -6.08 -29.59 13.71
CA VAL A 102 -5.40 -28.31 13.55
C VAL A 102 -5.71 -27.74 12.16
N PRO A 103 -6.17 -26.47 12.06
CA PRO A 103 -6.33 -25.79 10.78
C PRO A 103 -5.00 -25.55 10.08
N ILE A 104 -4.93 -25.94 8.81
CA ILE A 104 -3.77 -25.71 7.94
C ILE A 104 -4.18 -24.79 6.79
N PHE A 105 -3.35 -23.78 6.51
CA PHE A 105 -3.52 -22.85 5.40
C PHE A 105 -2.29 -22.87 4.49
N TYR A 106 -2.47 -23.08 3.19
CA TYR A 106 -1.37 -23.06 2.23
C TYR A 106 -1.11 -21.65 1.73
N ARG A 107 0.10 -21.11 1.96
CA ARG A 107 0.48 -19.77 1.52
C ARG A 107 1.89 -19.75 0.96
N SER A 108 2.13 -18.90 -0.04
CA SER A 108 3.48 -18.70 -0.59
C SER A 108 4.41 -17.99 0.39
N ASN A 109 3.88 -17.06 1.20
CA ASN A 109 4.60 -16.41 2.28
C ASN A 109 4.16 -17.02 3.62
N PRO A 110 5.09 -17.58 4.42
CA PRO A 110 4.74 -18.17 5.71
C PRO A 110 4.30 -17.12 6.74
N ARG A 111 4.66 -15.84 6.56
CA ARG A 111 4.38 -14.79 7.55
C ARG A 111 2.89 -14.42 7.59
N ALA A 112 2.21 -14.78 8.68
CA ALA A 112 0.84 -14.33 8.98
C ALA A 112 0.78 -12.83 9.28
N LYS A 113 0.19 -12.04 8.38
CA LYS A 113 -0.26 -10.67 8.70
C LYS A 113 -1.60 -10.73 9.44
N LYS A 114 -1.98 -9.63 10.12
CA LYS A 114 -3.21 -9.54 10.93
C LYS A 114 -4.46 -10.16 10.28
N PRO A 115 -4.81 -9.91 9.00
CA PRO A 115 -6.01 -10.52 8.40
C PRO A 115 -5.96 -12.05 8.35
N LEU A 116 -4.80 -12.64 8.08
CA LEU A 116 -4.62 -14.09 8.06
C LEU A 116 -4.50 -14.67 9.47
N MET A 117 -3.86 -13.94 10.39
CA MET A 117 -3.83 -14.30 11.81
C MET A 117 -5.26 -14.44 12.35
N MET A 118 -6.11 -13.43 12.13
CA MET A 118 -7.48 -13.43 12.62
C MET A 118 -8.37 -14.45 11.91
N GLU A 119 -8.10 -14.78 10.64
CA GLU A 119 -8.77 -15.92 9.98
C GLU A 119 -8.41 -17.26 10.65
N GLY A 120 -7.14 -17.45 10.99
CA GLY A 120 -6.68 -18.62 11.73
C GLY A 120 -7.35 -18.70 13.10
N THR A 121 -7.31 -17.60 13.86
CA THR A 121 -8.03 -17.43 15.15
C THR A 121 -9.52 -17.71 15.03
N PHE A 122 -10.17 -17.29 13.94
CA PHE A 122 -11.58 -17.57 13.72
C PHE A 122 -11.86 -19.05 13.47
N SER A 123 -10.95 -19.73 12.77
CA SER A 123 -11.07 -21.16 12.51
C SER A 123 -10.84 -21.99 13.78
N THR A 124 -9.86 -21.63 14.60
CA THR A 124 -9.62 -22.27 15.90
C THR A 124 -10.78 -22.00 16.86
N TYR A 125 -11.28 -20.77 16.92
CA TYR A 125 -12.48 -20.41 17.69
C TYR A 125 -13.69 -21.28 17.33
N ILE A 126 -13.97 -21.47 16.03
CA ILE A 126 -15.07 -22.36 15.61
C ILE A 126 -14.85 -23.79 16.09
N LEU A 127 -13.64 -24.33 15.95
CA LEU A 127 -13.32 -25.69 16.37
C LEU A 127 -13.46 -25.88 17.88
N THR A 128 -12.94 -24.95 18.66
CA THR A 128 -12.98 -25.02 20.13
C THR A 128 -14.39 -24.85 20.66
N GLU A 129 -15.16 -23.88 20.17
CA GLU A 129 -16.50 -23.60 20.70
C GLU A 129 -17.59 -24.54 20.19
N PHE A 130 -17.45 -25.11 18.98
CA PHE A 130 -18.54 -25.85 18.32
C PHE A 130 -18.21 -27.29 17.92
N TYR A 131 -16.96 -27.74 18.08
CA TYR A 131 -16.53 -29.10 17.69
C TYR A 131 -15.85 -29.89 18.82
N ASP A 132 -15.89 -29.40 20.07
CA ASP A 132 -15.18 -30.01 21.21
C ASP A 132 -13.69 -30.28 20.90
N ASN A 133 -13.08 -29.35 20.14
CA ASN A 133 -11.72 -29.47 19.64
C ASN A 133 -10.87 -28.30 20.17
N PRO A 134 -10.30 -28.44 21.38
CA PRO A 134 -9.55 -27.38 22.05
C PRO A 134 -8.18 -27.19 21.38
N VAL A 135 -8.16 -26.33 20.36
CA VAL A 135 -6.95 -26.02 19.57
C VAL A 135 -6.69 -24.52 19.66
N ASP A 136 -5.50 -24.16 20.08
CA ASP A 136 -5.06 -22.79 20.33
C ASP A 136 -4.04 -22.29 19.31
N TYR A 137 -3.87 -23.02 18.21
CA TYR A 137 -2.96 -22.65 17.13
C TYR A 137 -3.46 -23.10 15.76
N PHE A 138 -2.87 -22.53 14.71
CA PHE A 138 -3.04 -22.98 13.33
C PHE A 138 -1.68 -22.98 12.62
N VAL A 139 -1.62 -23.64 11.46
CA VAL A 139 -0.38 -23.76 10.69
C VAL A 139 -0.51 -23.05 9.35
N ILE A 140 0.51 -22.28 8.98
CA ILE A 140 0.73 -21.86 7.60
C ILE A 140 1.77 -22.80 6.98
N ARG A 141 1.35 -23.53 5.94
CA ARG A 141 2.21 -24.40 5.15
C ARG A 141 2.69 -23.68 3.89
N SER A 142 3.99 -23.55 3.73
CA SER A 142 4.64 -22.89 2.60
C SER A 142 5.66 -23.80 1.90
N LYS A 143 6.22 -23.36 0.78
CA LYS A 143 7.33 -24.08 0.13
C LYS A 143 8.57 -24.20 1.03
N ASN A 144 8.70 -23.30 2.00
CA ASN A 144 9.85 -23.23 2.91
C ASN A 144 9.60 -23.98 4.23
N GLY A 145 8.48 -24.72 4.34
CA GLY A 145 8.09 -25.45 5.54
C GLY A 145 6.83 -24.89 6.22
N ASP A 146 6.54 -25.48 7.37
CA ASP A 146 5.38 -25.19 8.21
C ASP A 146 5.75 -24.13 9.26
N THR A 147 4.82 -23.22 9.54
CA THR A 147 4.96 -22.23 10.62
C THR A 147 3.70 -22.25 11.46
N GLU A 148 3.85 -22.53 12.74
CA GLU A 148 2.77 -22.53 13.72
C GLU A 148 2.51 -21.12 14.25
N TYR A 149 1.24 -20.80 14.45
CA TYR A 149 0.79 -19.53 14.99
C TYR A 149 -0.19 -19.77 16.13
N THR A 150 0.23 -19.43 17.34
CA THR A 150 -0.67 -19.42 18.51
C THR A 150 -1.69 -18.30 18.38
N VAL A 151 -2.90 -18.55 18.87
CA VAL A 151 -4.01 -17.58 18.80
C VAL A 151 -4.24 -16.86 20.13
N ASP A 152 -3.35 -17.08 21.09
CA ASP A 152 -3.35 -16.38 22.37
C ASP A 152 -3.25 -14.85 22.16
N GLY A 153 -4.02 -14.11 22.95
CA GLY A 153 -4.18 -12.66 22.79
C GLY A 153 -5.05 -12.20 21.60
N TYR A 154 -5.40 -13.07 20.63
CA TYR A 154 -6.26 -12.73 19.49
C TYR A 154 -7.72 -13.13 19.68
N GLN A 155 -8.01 -14.11 20.55
CA GLN A 155 -9.37 -14.60 20.78
C GLN A 155 -10.29 -13.52 21.38
N THR A 156 -9.80 -12.76 22.36
CA THR A 156 -10.57 -11.65 22.98
C THR A 156 -10.89 -10.55 21.97
N GLU A 157 -9.94 -10.20 21.11
CA GLU A 157 -10.16 -9.24 20.04
C GLU A 157 -11.19 -9.76 19.03
N LEU A 158 -11.05 -11.02 18.59
CA LEU A 158 -11.98 -11.65 17.66
C LEU A 158 -13.42 -11.61 18.20
N THR A 159 -13.62 -12.09 19.42
CA THR A 159 -14.96 -12.20 20.02
C THR A 159 -15.62 -10.84 20.21
N SER A 160 -14.87 -9.82 20.62
CA SER A 160 -15.33 -8.43 20.62
C SER A 160 -15.72 -7.95 19.22
N ASP A 161 -14.90 -8.24 18.21
CA ASP A 161 -15.10 -7.76 16.85
C ASP A 161 -16.23 -8.48 16.10
N LEU A 162 -16.57 -9.74 16.44
CA LEU A 162 -17.66 -10.49 15.80
C LEU A 162 -19.00 -9.74 15.84
N THR A 163 -19.29 -9.06 16.95
CA THR A 163 -20.50 -8.23 17.08
C THR A 163 -20.46 -7.03 16.13
N LEU A 164 -19.30 -6.38 15.98
CA LEU A 164 -19.15 -5.27 15.07
C LEU A 164 -19.22 -5.72 13.61
N ILE A 165 -18.59 -6.85 13.27
CA ILE A 165 -18.64 -7.48 11.95
C ILE A 165 -20.09 -7.78 11.57
N TYR A 166 -20.87 -8.36 12.49
CA TYR A 166 -22.30 -8.58 12.29
C TYR A 166 -23.03 -7.28 11.98
N LYS A 167 -22.84 -6.23 12.79
CA LYS A 167 -23.55 -4.95 12.61
C LYS A 167 -23.18 -4.24 11.30
N LEU A 168 -21.91 -4.30 10.89
CA LEU A 168 -21.46 -3.74 9.62
C LEU A 168 -22.01 -4.53 8.43
N LYS A 169 -21.97 -5.87 8.49
CA LYS A 169 -22.46 -6.73 7.42
C LYS A 169 -23.97 -6.64 7.24
N SER A 170 -24.74 -6.54 8.33
CA SER A 170 -26.21 -6.42 8.30
C SER A 170 -26.70 -5.03 7.90
N GLY A 171 -25.82 -4.02 7.94
CA GLY A 171 -26.19 -2.62 7.74
C GLY A 171 -26.77 -1.95 9.00
N GLU A 172 -26.86 -2.65 10.13
CA GLU A 172 -27.27 -2.07 11.43
C GLU A 172 -26.32 -0.97 11.92
N LYS A 173 -25.07 -0.97 11.45
CA LYS A 173 -24.09 0.07 11.73
C LYS A 173 -23.37 0.48 10.47
N THR A 174 -23.23 1.78 10.27
CA THR A 174 -22.36 2.38 9.24
C THR A 174 -20.99 2.69 9.81
N ILE A 175 -20.01 2.94 8.93
CA ILE A 175 -18.67 3.35 9.34
C ILE A 175 -18.13 4.40 8.37
N THR A 176 -17.30 5.30 8.88
CA THR A 176 -16.58 6.28 8.07
C THR A 176 -15.27 5.70 7.54
N PRO A 177 -14.82 6.11 6.35
CA PRO A 177 -13.54 5.70 5.81
C PRO A 177 -12.37 6.02 6.76
N ASN A 178 -11.32 5.21 6.62
CA ASN A 178 -9.99 5.54 7.11
C ASN A 178 -9.07 5.49 5.90
N TYR A 179 -8.90 6.62 5.22
CA TYR A 179 -8.15 6.66 3.97
C TYR A 179 -6.65 6.58 4.26
N THR A 180 -5.99 5.54 3.78
CA THR A 180 -4.58 5.28 4.08
C THR A 180 -3.80 4.89 2.83
N ARG A 181 -2.48 4.80 2.94
CA ARG A 181 -1.62 4.26 1.86
C ARG A 181 -2.04 2.85 1.42
N GLY A 182 -2.63 2.05 2.32
CA GLY A 182 -3.15 0.72 2.00
C GLY A 182 -4.29 0.72 0.97
N CYS A 183 -4.94 1.88 0.76
CA CYS A 183 -6.02 2.04 -0.20
C CYS A 183 -5.57 2.06 -1.67
N ARG A 184 -4.27 2.18 -1.99
CA ARG A 184 -3.76 2.34 -3.38
C ARG A 184 -4.28 1.26 -4.34
N VAL A 185 -4.40 0.03 -3.86
CA VAL A 185 -4.89 -1.13 -4.62
C VAL A 185 -6.27 -1.59 -4.16
N CYS A 186 -7.02 -0.78 -3.40
CA CYS A 186 -8.39 -1.10 -2.98
C CYS A 186 -9.38 -0.75 -4.09
N GLU A 187 -10.38 -1.61 -4.33
CA GLU A 187 -11.41 -1.36 -5.36
C GLU A 187 -12.36 -0.20 -4.99
N TRP A 188 -12.48 0.10 -3.70
CA TRP A 188 -13.28 1.22 -3.17
C TRP A 188 -12.45 2.48 -2.92
N ARG A 189 -11.23 2.57 -3.46
CA ARG A 189 -10.32 3.69 -3.18
C ARG A 189 -10.93 5.05 -3.50
N TYR A 190 -11.52 5.20 -4.70
CA TYR A 190 -12.08 6.49 -5.13
C TYR A 190 -13.34 6.84 -4.34
N TYR A 191 -14.26 5.89 -4.16
CA TYR A 191 -15.42 6.05 -3.29
C TYR A 191 -15.02 6.54 -1.89
N CYS A 192 -14.13 5.81 -1.22
CA CYS A 192 -13.65 6.19 0.12
C CYS A 192 -12.92 7.54 0.14
N ARG A 193 -12.17 7.88 -0.92
CA ARG A 193 -11.49 9.18 -1.03
C ARG A 193 -12.49 10.32 -1.18
N ASN A 194 -13.52 10.13 -2.01
CA ASN A 194 -14.56 11.13 -2.24
C ASN A 194 -15.36 11.34 -0.96
N LEU A 195 -15.81 10.26 -0.32
CA LEU A 195 -16.51 10.33 0.96
C LEU A 195 -15.67 11.03 2.03
N ALA A 196 -14.37 10.69 2.14
CA ALA A 196 -13.47 11.39 3.06
C ALA A 196 -13.34 12.89 2.73
N ALA A 197 -13.37 13.29 1.46
CA ALA A 197 -13.32 14.69 1.05
C ALA A 197 -14.62 15.44 1.36
N GLU A 198 -15.76 14.80 1.14
CA GLU A 198 -17.08 15.36 1.46
C GLU A 198 -17.25 15.57 2.97
N THR A 199 -16.78 14.64 3.79
CA THR A 199 -16.86 14.73 5.25
C THR A 199 -15.68 15.46 5.87
N LEU A 200 -14.77 16.02 5.08
CA LEU A 200 -13.54 16.70 5.53
C LEU A 200 -12.77 15.85 6.57
N ASP A 201 -12.63 14.57 6.28
CA ASP A 201 -12.09 13.58 7.20
C ASP A 201 -10.61 13.86 7.52
N LEU A 202 -10.23 13.69 8.79
CA LEU A 202 -8.85 13.89 9.25
C LEU A 202 -7.82 13.03 8.50
N THR A 203 -8.20 11.87 7.96
CA THR A 203 -7.25 11.02 7.20
C THR A 203 -6.78 11.62 5.87
N LEU A 204 -7.38 12.74 5.44
CA LEU A 204 -6.89 13.51 4.30
C LEU A 204 -5.71 14.43 4.64
N VAL A 205 -5.47 14.69 5.92
CA VAL A 205 -4.26 15.36 6.38
C VAL A 205 -3.13 14.35 6.34
N SER A 206 -2.13 14.63 5.51
CA SER A 206 -0.94 13.78 5.38
C SER A 206 -0.35 13.45 6.76
N GLY A 207 -0.03 12.18 6.99
CA GLY A 207 0.51 11.70 8.27
C GLY A 207 -0.55 11.28 9.31
N ILE A 208 -1.81 11.71 9.19
CA ILE A 208 -2.87 11.23 10.09
C ILE A 208 -3.33 9.83 9.67
N GLY A 209 -2.87 8.82 10.41
CA GLY A 209 -3.37 7.44 10.33
C GLY A 209 -4.48 7.12 11.34
N LYS A 210 -4.90 5.85 11.41
CA LYS A 210 -5.93 5.36 12.34
C LYS A 210 -5.67 5.72 13.81
N ARG A 211 -4.41 5.67 14.24
CA ARG A 211 -3.99 5.95 15.62
C ARG A 211 -4.14 7.44 15.95
N ALA A 212 -3.49 8.31 15.18
CA ALA A 212 -3.61 9.77 15.31
C ALA A 212 -5.08 10.24 15.25
N LYS A 213 -5.87 9.72 14.31
CA LYS A 213 -7.31 10.04 14.22
C LYS A 213 -8.07 9.66 15.48
N LYS A 214 -7.79 8.51 16.09
CA LYS A 214 -8.46 8.07 17.33
C LYS A 214 -8.13 9.00 18.49
N ILE A 215 -6.88 9.44 18.61
CA ILE A 215 -6.43 10.38 19.65
C ILE A 215 -7.13 11.72 19.45
N LEU A 216 -7.07 12.29 18.23
CA LEU A 216 -7.76 13.55 17.92
C LEU A 216 -9.26 13.50 18.20
N PHE A 217 -9.93 12.39 17.85
CA PHE A 217 -11.35 12.20 18.16
C PHE A 217 -11.65 12.17 19.67
N ALA A 218 -10.74 11.65 20.49
CA ALA A 218 -10.90 11.65 21.95
C ALA A 218 -10.78 13.06 22.56
N HIS A 219 -10.25 14.01 21.80
CA HIS A 219 -10.15 15.43 22.14
C HIS A 219 -11.14 16.30 21.35
N ASP A 220 -12.25 15.73 20.87
CA ASP A 220 -13.31 16.42 20.11
C ASP A 220 -12.83 17.08 18.80
N ILE A 221 -11.68 16.66 18.26
CA ILE A 221 -11.19 17.06 16.94
C ILE A 221 -11.59 15.98 15.95
N THR A 222 -12.66 16.22 15.19
CA THR A 222 -13.31 15.18 14.37
C THR A 222 -13.13 15.35 12.86
N ASP A 223 -12.70 16.52 12.41
CA ASP A 223 -12.62 16.90 10.99
C ASP A 223 -11.52 17.95 10.72
N ILE A 224 -11.22 18.21 9.45
CA ILE A 224 -10.21 19.20 9.04
C ILE A 224 -10.51 20.61 9.61
N PRO A 225 -11.76 21.13 9.56
CA PRO A 225 -12.08 22.43 10.15
C PRO A 225 -11.79 22.54 11.64
N SER A 226 -12.17 21.53 12.44
CA SER A 226 -11.89 21.49 13.88
C SER A 226 -10.38 21.41 14.14
N LEU A 227 -9.64 20.60 13.39
CA LEU A 227 -8.17 20.51 13.51
C LEU A 227 -7.46 21.82 13.18
N ALA A 228 -7.89 22.53 12.12
CA ALA A 228 -7.29 23.83 11.74
C ALA A 228 -7.48 24.89 12.84
N LYS A 229 -8.58 24.83 13.59
CA LYS A 229 -8.93 25.78 14.66
C LYS A 229 -8.46 25.35 16.05
N ALA A 230 -8.20 24.06 16.26
CA ALA A 230 -7.89 23.50 17.56
C ALA A 230 -6.65 24.14 18.19
N ASP A 231 -6.68 24.31 19.50
CA ASP A 231 -5.47 24.51 20.29
C ASP A 231 -4.88 23.15 20.62
N LEU A 232 -3.76 22.82 19.96
CA LEU A 232 -3.08 21.53 20.14
C LEU A 232 -2.01 21.59 21.24
N SER A 233 -1.78 22.75 21.87
CA SER A 233 -0.76 22.91 22.90
C SER A 233 -1.06 22.12 24.17
N THR A 234 -2.33 21.82 24.41
CA THR A 234 -2.80 21.04 25.56
C THR A 234 -2.94 19.55 25.26
N LEU A 235 -2.69 19.12 24.03
CA LEU A 235 -2.73 17.71 23.64
C LEU A 235 -1.38 17.10 23.99
N ASP A 236 -1.28 16.57 25.21
CA ASP A 236 -0.12 15.84 25.70
C ASP A 236 -0.37 14.33 25.55
N ASP A 237 0.17 13.76 24.47
CA ASP A 237 0.07 12.33 24.16
C ASP A 237 1.47 11.84 23.75
N GLU A 238 1.96 10.80 24.43
CA GLU A 238 3.30 10.23 24.20
C GLU A 238 3.51 9.76 22.76
N GLU A 239 2.43 9.49 22.02
CA GLU A 239 2.43 8.94 20.68
C GLU A 239 2.31 10.02 19.59
N LEU A 240 1.87 11.24 19.93
CA LEU A 240 1.76 12.38 19.02
C LEU A 240 2.68 13.51 19.47
N ILE A 241 3.89 13.53 18.92
CA ILE A 241 4.86 14.58 19.25
C ILE A 241 4.40 15.95 18.74
N ALA A 242 4.81 17.01 19.45
CA ALA A 242 4.43 18.40 19.14
C ALA A 242 4.71 18.80 17.67
N LYS A 243 5.80 18.29 17.08
CA LYS A 243 6.16 18.55 15.67
C LYS A 243 5.10 18.02 14.70
N ASP A 244 4.52 16.86 14.98
CA ASP A 244 3.50 16.25 14.13
C ASP A 244 2.17 17.01 14.28
N LEU A 245 1.81 17.41 15.50
CA LEU A 245 0.63 18.23 15.77
C LEU A 245 0.70 19.59 15.05
N GLU A 246 1.85 20.28 15.11
CA GLU A 246 2.08 21.52 14.37
C GLU A 246 1.88 21.32 12.86
N TYR A 247 2.47 20.25 12.30
CA TYR A 247 2.32 19.92 10.90
C TYR A 247 0.85 19.62 10.53
N PHE A 248 0.14 18.83 11.33
CA PHE A 248 -1.27 18.51 11.10
C PHE A 248 -2.15 19.76 11.07
N LYS A 249 -1.96 20.67 12.02
CA LYS A 249 -2.69 21.95 12.04
C LYS A 249 -2.40 22.79 10.83
N LEU A 250 -1.12 22.98 10.46
CA LEU A 250 -0.75 23.76 9.29
C LEU A 250 -1.29 23.14 7.99
N GLN A 251 -1.22 21.82 7.85
CA GLN A 251 -1.78 21.10 6.70
C GLN A 251 -3.30 21.24 6.64
N ALA A 252 -4.00 21.17 7.77
CA ALA A 252 -5.44 21.42 7.84
C ALA A 252 -5.79 22.86 7.44
N THR A 253 -5.04 23.86 7.92
CA THR A 253 -5.18 25.26 7.50
C THR A 253 -4.96 25.43 6.00
N SER A 254 -3.90 24.85 5.45
CA SER A 254 -3.60 24.89 4.03
C SER A 254 -4.75 24.32 3.19
N LEU A 255 -5.29 23.17 3.58
CA LEU A 255 -6.45 22.54 2.92
C LEU A 255 -7.70 23.43 2.96
N MET A 256 -7.99 24.07 4.09
CA MET A 256 -9.14 24.97 4.25
C MET A 256 -9.00 26.23 3.41
N GLU A 257 -7.81 26.85 3.40
CA GLU A 257 -7.55 28.08 2.67
C GLU A 257 -7.25 27.85 1.19
N LYS A 258 -6.99 26.60 0.80
CA LYS A 258 -6.53 26.19 -0.54
C LYS A 258 -5.25 26.93 -0.97
N LYS A 259 -4.36 27.19 -0.01
CA LYS A 259 -3.12 27.93 -0.22
C LYS A 259 -1.93 27.16 0.34
N ALA A 260 -0.78 27.30 -0.33
CA ALA A 260 0.46 26.76 0.18
C ALA A 260 0.95 27.59 1.38
N ILE A 261 1.56 26.91 2.35
CA ILE A 261 2.25 27.53 3.49
C ILE A 261 3.72 27.17 3.41
N ILE A 262 4.57 28.20 3.40
CA ILE A 262 6.02 28.06 3.39
C ILE A 262 6.52 28.15 4.83
N ARG A 263 7.13 27.07 5.32
CA ARG A 263 7.61 26.98 6.71
C ARG A 263 8.97 27.62 6.90
N LYS A 264 9.87 27.45 5.94
CA LYS A 264 11.25 27.94 5.99
C LYS A 264 11.72 28.34 4.61
N LYS A 265 12.55 29.38 4.54
CA LYS A 265 13.34 29.68 3.34
C LYS A 265 14.44 28.64 3.18
N LEU A 266 14.68 28.21 1.94
CA LEU A 266 15.74 27.28 1.57
C LEU A 266 16.56 27.89 0.43
N SER A 267 17.87 27.67 0.45
CA SER A 267 18.73 27.92 -0.70
C SER A 267 18.91 26.61 -1.46
N LEU A 268 18.51 26.59 -2.74
CA LEU A 268 18.84 25.49 -3.63
C LEU A 268 20.23 25.67 -4.24
N PRO A 269 20.92 24.59 -4.64
CA PRO A 269 22.15 24.69 -5.42
C PRO A 269 21.93 25.48 -6.71
N ASN A 270 22.91 26.33 -7.07
CA ASN A 270 22.93 27.05 -8.33
C ASN A 270 23.94 26.41 -9.28
N SER A 271 23.55 25.26 -9.86
CA SER A 271 24.37 24.53 -10.83
C SER A 271 24.10 25.00 -12.26
N LYS A 272 25.13 24.96 -13.13
CA LYS A 272 24.98 25.31 -14.56
C LYS A 272 24.12 24.33 -15.33
N VAL A 273 24.14 23.06 -14.91
CA VAL A 273 23.35 21.98 -15.46
C VAL A 273 22.43 21.43 -14.38
N GLU A 274 21.17 21.24 -14.71
CA GLU A 274 20.20 20.60 -13.83
C GLU A 274 19.69 19.34 -14.49
N LEU A 275 19.67 18.25 -13.74
CA LEU A 275 19.24 16.94 -14.20
C LEU A 275 18.03 16.53 -13.35
N PHE A 276 16.93 16.16 -13.98
CA PHE A 276 15.72 15.71 -13.32
C PHE A 276 15.50 14.26 -13.73
N VAL A 277 15.67 13.35 -12.77
CA VAL A 277 15.87 11.93 -13.06
C VAL A 277 14.79 11.10 -12.41
N ASP A 278 14.21 10.21 -13.20
CA ASP A 278 13.23 9.22 -12.79
C ASP A 278 13.62 7.84 -13.36
N VAL A 279 13.33 6.77 -12.61
CA VAL A 279 13.75 5.41 -12.93
C VAL A 279 12.55 4.47 -12.93
N GLU A 280 12.36 3.74 -14.04
CA GLU A 280 11.35 2.70 -14.15
C GLU A 280 11.97 1.32 -13.96
N GLY A 281 11.56 0.66 -12.88
CA GLY A 281 12.02 -0.68 -12.52
C GLY A 281 10.99 -1.44 -11.70
N SER A 282 11.15 -2.76 -11.61
CA SER A 282 10.22 -3.63 -10.88
C SER A 282 10.96 -4.63 -10.02
N SER A 283 10.63 -4.65 -8.73
CA SER A 283 11.06 -5.74 -7.83
C SER A 283 10.38 -7.07 -8.16
N HIS A 284 9.28 -7.07 -8.93
CA HIS A 284 8.66 -8.30 -9.42
C HIS A 284 9.47 -8.95 -10.54
N HIS A 285 10.06 -8.13 -11.41
CA HIS A 285 10.82 -8.59 -12.58
C HIS A 285 12.34 -8.57 -12.34
N ASP A 286 12.80 -7.97 -11.24
CA ASP A 286 14.20 -7.85 -10.83
C ASP A 286 15.09 -7.14 -11.86
N PHE A 287 14.52 -6.14 -12.55
CA PHE A 287 15.29 -5.25 -13.43
C PHE A 287 14.66 -3.86 -13.63
N VAL A 288 15.50 -2.93 -14.06
CA VAL A 288 15.25 -1.55 -14.47
C VAL A 288 15.26 -1.47 -15.99
N TRP A 289 14.22 -0.88 -16.59
CA TRP A 289 14.09 -0.79 -18.05
C TRP A 289 14.23 0.63 -18.62
N ILE A 290 14.00 1.68 -17.82
CA ILE A 290 14.19 3.07 -18.25
C ILE A 290 14.91 3.87 -17.15
N ILE A 291 15.93 4.63 -17.54
CA ILE A 291 16.42 5.79 -16.79
C ILE A 291 16.10 7.02 -17.62
N GLY A 292 15.22 7.87 -17.11
CA GLY A 292 14.87 9.16 -17.70
C GLY A 292 15.71 10.28 -17.16
N CYS A 293 16.03 11.26 -18.00
CA CYS A 293 16.72 12.46 -17.55
C CYS A 293 16.23 13.66 -18.35
N THR A 294 15.50 14.57 -17.70
CA THR A 294 15.30 15.91 -18.24
C THR A 294 16.48 16.78 -17.84
N ILE A 295 17.13 17.40 -18.83
CA ILE A 295 18.32 18.21 -18.68
C ILE A 295 17.93 19.65 -18.93
N ARG A 296 18.27 20.53 -18.00
CA ARG A 296 18.20 21.98 -18.19
C ARG A 296 19.59 22.58 -18.20
N ARG A 297 19.95 23.25 -19.30
CA ARG A 297 21.25 23.94 -19.48
C ARG A 297 20.99 25.28 -20.19
N ASN A 298 21.43 26.38 -19.60
CA ASN A 298 21.26 27.74 -20.16
C ASN A 298 19.81 28.09 -20.57
N GLY A 299 18.81 27.55 -19.87
CA GLY A 299 17.39 27.75 -20.18
C GLY A 299 16.81 26.80 -21.23
N GLU A 300 17.65 26.04 -21.93
CA GLU A 300 17.20 24.97 -22.83
C GLU A 300 16.87 23.71 -22.03
N VAL A 301 15.79 23.02 -22.42
CA VAL A 301 15.30 21.80 -21.77
C VAL A 301 15.23 20.67 -22.78
N GLU A 302 15.96 19.59 -22.51
CA GLU A 302 16.01 18.37 -23.30
C GLU A 302 15.56 17.18 -22.44
N TYR A 303 14.90 16.18 -23.03
CA TYR A 303 14.71 14.89 -22.37
C TYR A 303 15.52 13.80 -23.07
N LYS A 304 16.22 13.00 -22.27
CA LYS A 304 17.00 11.85 -22.71
C LYS A 304 16.56 10.61 -21.94
N SER A 305 16.29 9.52 -22.66
CA SER A 305 15.97 8.21 -22.08
C SER A 305 17.09 7.22 -22.36
N PHE A 306 17.48 6.45 -21.34
CA PHE A 306 18.33 5.27 -21.46
C PHE A 306 17.45 4.05 -21.25
N ILE A 307 17.46 3.12 -22.20
CA ILE A 307 16.49 2.01 -22.24
C ILE A 307 17.23 0.68 -22.28
N ALA A 308 16.78 -0.29 -21.48
CA ALA A 308 17.17 -1.68 -21.58
C ALA A 308 16.01 -2.48 -22.16
N ASN A 309 16.14 -3.05 -23.37
CA ASN A 309 15.04 -3.82 -23.97
C ASN A 309 14.88 -5.21 -23.36
N SER A 310 15.84 -5.63 -22.53
CA SER A 310 15.82 -6.89 -21.81
C SER A 310 16.72 -6.80 -20.57
N PRO A 311 16.59 -7.72 -19.60
CA PRO A 311 17.51 -7.80 -18.46
C PRO A 311 18.99 -7.91 -18.85
N LYS A 312 19.31 -8.39 -20.06
CA LYS A 312 20.68 -8.47 -20.58
C LYS A 312 21.26 -7.10 -20.95
N GLU A 313 20.42 -6.14 -21.30
CA GLU A 313 20.79 -4.77 -21.69
C GLU A 313 20.82 -3.80 -20.50
N GLU A 314 20.37 -4.22 -19.32
CA GLU A 314 20.31 -3.38 -18.11
C GLU A 314 21.70 -2.83 -17.74
N LYS A 315 22.76 -3.66 -17.86
CA LYS A 315 24.14 -3.20 -17.65
C LYS A 315 24.54 -2.12 -18.64
N SER A 316 24.28 -2.31 -19.94
CA SER A 316 24.68 -1.34 -20.97
C SER A 316 23.91 -0.02 -20.85
N MET A 317 22.63 -0.08 -20.49
CA MET A 317 21.81 1.09 -20.19
C MET A 317 22.41 1.89 -19.03
N MET A 318 22.74 1.22 -17.92
CA MET A 318 23.36 1.87 -16.75
C MET A 318 24.72 2.48 -17.11
N VAL A 319 25.57 1.76 -17.85
CA VAL A 319 26.87 2.30 -18.30
C VAL A 319 26.69 3.54 -19.17
N SER A 320 25.75 3.52 -20.12
CA SER A 320 25.45 4.67 -20.97
C SER A 320 24.99 5.90 -20.18
N PHE A 321 24.20 5.69 -19.11
CA PHE A 321 23.81 6.76 -18.19
C PHE A 321 25.02 7.30 -17.41
N LEU A 322 25.88 6.43 -16.88
CA LEU A 322 27.08 6.84 -16.16
C LEU A 322 28.07 7.60 -17.06
N ASP A 323 28.26 7.15 -18.30
CA ASP A 323 29.10 7.84 -19.28
C ASP A 323 28.52 9.21 -19.61
N PHE A 324 27.21 9.32 -19.78
CA PHE A 324 26.52 10.59 -19.96
C PHE A 324 26.79 11.57 -18.81
N ILE A 325 26.63 11.13 -17.56
CA ILE A 325 26.92 11.98 -16.37
C ILE A 325 28.41 12.33 -16.28
N SER A 326 29.29 11.40 -16.64
CA SER A 326 30.74 11.61 -16.56
C SER A 326 31.24 12.64 -17.56
N ASN A 327 30.54 12.80 -18.69
CA ASN A 327 30.84 13.78 -19.73
C ASN A 327 30.27 15.19 -19.45
N ILE A 328 29.69 15.43 -18.27
CA ILE A 328 29.27 16.77 -17.84
C ILE A 328 30.44 17.43 -17.09
N ASP A 329 31.12 18.35 -17.78
CA ASP A 329 32.26 19.10 -17.23
C ASP A 329 31.81 20.24 -16.30
N GLU A 330 30.63 20.80 -16.53
CA GLU A 330 30.08 21.86 -15.69
C GLU A 330 29.56 21.36 -14.32
N SER A 331 29.35 22.28 -13.38
CA SER A 331 28.63 21.95 -12.14
C SER A 331 27.21 21.50 -12.48
N TYR A 332 26.78 20.38 -11.91
CA TYR A 332 25.42 19.87 -12.05
C TYR A 332 24.74 19.62 -10.70
N THR A 333 23.41 19.63 -10.69
CA THR A 333 22.60 19.10 -9.59
C THR A 333 21.59 18.11 -10.18
N LEU A 334 21.49 16.92 -9.57
CA LEU A 334 20.52 15.89 -9.93
C LEU A 334 19.36 15.90 -8.95
N TYR A 335 18.17 16.22 -9.42
CA TYR A 335 16.94 16.20 -8.65
C TYR A 335 16.17 14.90 -8.88
N HIS A 336 15.62 14.35 -7.81
CA HIS A 336 14.81 13.14 -7.82
C HIS A 336 13.67 13.23 -6.79
N TRP A 337 12.72 12.30 -6.82
CA TRP A 337 11.54 12.30 -5.94
C TRP A 337 11.57 11.09 -5.01
N SER A 338 12.28 11.21 -3.88
CA SER A 338 12.56 10.18 -2.86
C SER A 338 13.92 9.48 -2.99
N ALA A 339 14.35 8.79 -1.92
CA ALA A 339 15.55 7.96 -1.90
C ALA A 339 15.54 6.74 -2.86
N ALA A 340 14.46 6.51 -3.62
CA ALA A 340 14.35 5.37 -4.52
C ALA A 340 15.38 5.41 -5.66
N GLU A 341 15.55 6.56 -6.34
CA GLU A 341 16.46 6.67 -7.49
C GLU A 341 17.93 6.46 -7.09
N PRO A 342 18.48 7.12 -6.04
CA PRO A 342 19.81 6.80 -5.54
C PRO A 342 20.00 5.32 -5.18
N GLN A 343 18.97 4.68 -4.62
CA GLN A 343 19.02 3.25 -4.30
C GLN A 343 19.07 2.37 -5.55
N TYR A 344 18.34 2.72 -6.62
CA TYR A 344 18.46 2.03 -7.90
C TYR A 344 19.88 2.10 -8.44
N PHE A 345 20.51 3.29 -8.43
CA PHE A 345 21.89 3.43 -8.90
C PHE A 345 22.89 2.63 -8.07
N ALA A 346 22.75 2.62 -6.74
CA ALA A 346 23.58 1.82 -5.86
C ALA A 346 23.41 0.32 -6.12
N ASN A 347 22.17 -0.15 -6.29
CA ASN A 347 21.85 -1.55 -6.56
C ASN A 347 22.41 -2.00 -7.91
N LEU A 348 22.23 -1.20 -8.97
CA LEU A 348 22.77 -1.51 -10.31
C LEU A 348 24.30 -1.53 -10.31
N ALA A 349 24.94 -0.59 -9.62
CA ALA A 349 26.40 -0.56 -9.51
C ALA A 349 26.94 -1.80 -8.78
N ALA A 350 26.28 -2.22 -7.70
CA ALA A 350 26.63 -3.44 -6.99
C ALA A 350 26.39 -4.69 -7.85
N LYS A 351 25.22 -4.79 -8.50
CA LYS A 351 24.81 -5.91 -9.37
C LYS A 351 25.79 -6.13 -10.54
N TYR A 352 26.34 -5.06 -11.10
CA TYR A 352 27.20 -5.12 -12.28
C TYR A 352 28.68 -4.79 -12.04
N HIS A 353 29.09 -4.67 -10.78
CA HIS A 353 30.45 -4.34 -10.36
C HIS A 353 30.99 -3.05 -11.04
N LEU A 354 30.16 -2.01 -11.10
CA LEU A 354 30.51 -0.72 -11.70
C LEU A 354 31.31 0.14 -10.72
N SER A 355 32.07 1.11 -11.24
CA SER A 355 32.88 2.01 -10.43
C SER A 355 32.02 2.83 -9.46
N LEU A 356 32.28 2.67 -8.16
CA LEU A 356 31.58 3.41 -7.11
C LEU A 356 31.91 4.91 -7.10
N ASN A 357 32.99 5.33 -7.76
CA ASN A 357 33.38 6.74 -7.78
C ASN A 357 32.34 7.61 -8.48
N VAL A 358 31.80 7.15 -9.62
CA VAL A 358 30.76 7.90 -10.35
C VAL A 358 29.44 7.89 -9.56
N ILE A 359 29.09 6.78 -8.91
CA ILE A 359 27.89 6.69 -8.07
C ILE A 359 27.98 7.64 -6.88
N ARG A 360 29.13 7.70 -6.21
CA ARG A 360 29.38 8.67 -5.14
C ARG A 360 29.29 10.11 -5.65
N LYS A 361 29.81 10.40 -6.85
CA LYS A 361 29.67 11.72 -7.49
C LYS A 361 28.19 12.05 -7.72
N ILE A 362 27.40 11.12 -8.26
CA ILE A 362 25.95 11.30 -8.46
C ILE A 362 25.27 11.59 -7.11
N HIS A 363 25.51 10.76 -6.10
CA HIS A 363 24.93 10.94 -4.76
C HIS A 363 25.29 12.29 -4.13
N ASN A 364 26.54 12.73 -4.27
CA ASN A 364 26.99 14.02 -3.71
C ASN A 364 26.43 15.23 -4.45
N ASN A 365 25.97 15.06 -5.70
CA ASN A 365 25.33 16.10 -6.49
C ASN A 365 23.81 15.91 -6.57
N SER A 366 23.24 14.95 -5.83
CA SER A 366 21.79 14.70 -5.84
C SER A 366 21.06 15.45 -4.74
N LEU A 367 19.83 15.87 -5.02
CA LEU A 367 18.94 16.54 -4.09
C LEU A 367 17.53 15.94 -4.15
N ASP A 368 17.03 15.49 -3.00
CA ASP A 368 15.68 14.94 -2.88
C ASP A 368 14.64 16.06 -2.76
N LEU A 369 13.84 16.25 -3.82
CA LEU A 369 12.77 17.24 -3.80
C LEU A 369 11.62 16.82 -2.87
N PHE A 370 11.37 15.53 -2.68
CA PHE A 370 10.31 15.07 -1.79
C PHE A 370 10.56 15.52 -0.35
N ASP A 371 11.80 15.38 0.13
CA ASP A 371 12.18 15.83 1.47
C ASP A 371 12.07 17.35 1.61
N ILE A 372 12.47 18.11 0.59
CA ILE A 372 12.30 19.57 0.58
C ILE A 372 10.84 19.97 0.72
N PHE A 373 9.95 19.39 -0.09
CA PHE A 373 8.52 19.66 -0.01
C PHE A 373 7.97 19.28 1.36
N LYS A 374 8.25 18.05 1.82
CA LYS A 374 7.74 17.52 3.08
C LYS A 374 8.14 18.37 4.29
N GLU A 375 9.37 18.91 4.31
CA GLU A 375 9.87 19.66 5.45
C GLU A 375 9.49 21.14 5.41
N ASN A 376 9.43 21.74 4.22
CA ASN A 376 9.41 23.20 4.07
C ASN A 376 8.13 23.74 3.43
N ILE A 377 7.34 22.90 2.74
CA ILE A 377 6.20 23.34 1.93
C ILE A 377 4.95 22.52 2.26
N ILE A 378 3.97 23.19 2.83
CA ILE A 378 2.66 22.63 3.10
C ILE A 378 1.73 23.01 1.96
N LEU A 379 1.29 22.03 1.17
CA LEU A 379 0.40 22.21 0.04
C LEU A 379 -1.02 21.77 0.39
N PRO A 380 -2.06 22.35 -0.23
CA PRO A 380 -3.46 21.97 -0.01
C PRO A 380 -3.83 20.70 -0.80
N ILE A 381 -3.07 19.63 -0.58
CA ILE A 381 -3.23 18.31 -1.19
C ILE A 381 -3.21 17.22 -0.12
N TYR A 382 -3.82 16.09 -0.43
CA TYR A 382 -3.96 14.98 0.53
C TYR A 382 -2.71 14.10 0.61
N THR A 383 -1.94 14.01 -0.47
CA THR A 383 -0.77 13.16 -0.60
C THR A 383 0.34 13.90 -1.34
N TYR A 384 1.59 13.58 -1.03
CA TYR A 384 2.79 14.19 -1.60
C TYR A 384 3.47 13.25 -2.62
N THR A 385 2.69 12.53 -3.41
CA THR A 385 3.27 11.89 -4.58
C THR A 385 3.69 12.97 -5.57
N LEU A 386 4.70 12.69 -6.41
CA LEU A 386 5.13 13.65 -7.44
C LEU A 386 3.93 14.10 -8.29
N LYS A 387 3.05 13.14 -8.60
CA LYS A 387 1.83 13.39 -9.35
C LYS A 387 0.88 14.38 -8.67
N ASP A 388 0.63 14.22 -7.37
CA ASP A 388 -0.27 15.13 -6.63
C ASP A 388 0.31 16.54 -6.53
N VAL A 389 1.63 16.65 -6.28
CA VAL A 389 2.33 17.93 -6.22
C VAL A 389 2.30 18.62 -7.58
N ALA A 390 2.72 17.93 -8.63
CA ALA A 390 2.76 18.48 -9.98
C ALA A 390 1.35 18.85 -10.50
N ASN A 391 0.31 18.05 -10.18
CA ASN A 391 -1.08 18.41 -10.49
C ASN A 391 -1.50 19.71 -9.83
N TRP A 392 -1.17 19.90 -8.55
CA TRP A 392 -1.47 21.15 -7.84
C TRP A 392 -0.70 22.33 -8.44
N LEU A 393 0.51 22.10 -8.93
CA LEU A 393 1.32 23.08 -9.67
C LEU A 393 0.83 23.34 -11.10
N GLY A 394 -0.25 22.69 -11.55
CA GLY A 394 -0.84 22.88 -12.87
C GLY A 394 -0.13 22.13 -14.00
N PHE A 395 0.70 21.13 -13.69
CA PHE A 395 1.35 20.28 -14.69
C PHE A 395 0.31 19.47 -15.48
N LYS A 396 0.50 19.37 -16.79
CA LYS A 396 -0.38 18.63 -17.70
C LYS A 396 0.33 17.38 -18.19
N TRP A 397 -0.13 16.24 -17.68
CA TRP A 397 0.34 14.91 -18.11
C TRP A 397 -0.13 14.59 -19.53
N HIS A 398 0.71 13.90 -20.31
CA HIS A 398 0.32 13.37 -21.62
C HIS A 398 -0.80 12.34 -21.48
N GLU A 399 -0.70 11.46 -20.47
CA GLU A 399 -1.74 10.49 -20.12
C GLU A 399 -2.18 10.66 -18.66
N PRO A 400 -3.33 11.30 -18.37
CA PRO A 400 -3.74 11.64 -16.99
C PRO A 400 -3.94 10.42 -16.06
N LEU A 401 -4.17 9.23 -16.61
CA LEU A 401 -4.59 8.03 -15.88
C LEU A 401 -3.45 7.04 -15.57
N THR A 402 -2.22 7.29 -16.01
CA THR A 402 -1.07 6.43 -15.70
C THR A 402 -0.58 6.70 -14.27
N ASP A 403 -0.56 5.67 -13.44
CA ASP A 403 0.12 5.66 -12.14
C ASP A 403 1.23 4.60 -12.15
N GLY A 404 2.07 4.55 -11.11
CA GLY A 404 3.16 3.56 -11.06
C GLY A 404 2.72 2.08 -11.03
N ALA A 405 1.42 1.78 -10.99
CA ALA A 405 0.94 0.42 -11.20
C ALA A 405 0.49 0.18 -12.65
N THR A 406 0.09 1.25 -13.34
CA THR A 406 -0.05 1.28 -14.80
C THR A 406 1.29 1.12 -15.50
N SER A 407 2.38 1.69 -14.97
CA SER A 407 3.74 1.48 -15.53
C SER A 407 4.13 -0.01 -15.54
N ILE A 408 3.76 -0.78 -14.51
CA ILE A 408 3.96 -2.24 -14.46
C ILE A 408 3.16 -2.96 -15.57
N ILE A 409 1.95 -2.51 -15.88
CA ILE A 409 1.13 -3.13 -16.94
C ILE A 409 1.69 -2.80 -18.32
N LEU A 410 2.11 -1.54 -18.53
CA LEU A 410 2.81 -1.14 -19.75
C LEU A 410 4.06 -1.98 -19.94
N PHE A 411 4.80 -2.18 -18.86
CA PHE A 411 5.93 -3.08 -18.83
C PHE A 411 5.55 -4.53 -19.18
N ASP A 412 4.54 -5.12 -18.53
CA ASP A 412 4.11 -6.51 -18.80
C ASP A 412 3.66 -6.68 -20.25
N ASN A 413 2.91 -5.73 -20.80
CA ASN A 413 2.48 -5.76 -22.19
C ASN A 413 3.66 -5.68 -23.15
N TRP A 414 4.60 -4.76 -22.90
CA TRP A 414 5.79 -4.64 -23.71
C TRP A 414 6.66 -5.90 -23.61
N TYR A 415 6.98 -6.34 -22.40
CA TYR A 415 7.92 -7.43 -22.13
C TYR A 415 7.37 -8.80 -22.51
N LEU A 416 6.13 -9.13 -22.10
CA LEU A 416 5.53 -10.44 -22.34
C LEU A 416 4.88 -10.57 -23.71
N ARG A 417 4.45 -9.45 -24.32
CA ARG A 417 3.70 -9.45 -25.60
C ARG A 417 4.43 -8.72 -26.73
N ASN A 418 5.66 -8.25 -26.49
CA ASN A 418 6.44 -7.46 -27.45
C ASN A 418 5.69 -6.22 -27.97
N ASP A 419 4.83 -5.62 -27.14
CA ASP A 419 4.02 -4.45 -27.52
C ASP A 419 4.84 -3.16 -27.43
N ARG A 420 5.35 -2.70 -28.58
CA ARG A 420 6.14 -1.46 -28.68
C ARG A 420 5.36 -0.20 -28.32
N LYS A 421 4.03 -0.18 -28.51
CA LYS A 421 3.22 0.98 -28.12
C LYS A 421 3.20 1.16 -26.60
N SER A 422 3.21 0.05 -25.86
CA SER A 422 3.32 0.11 -24.40
C SER A 422 4.67 0.66 -23.93
N LEU A 423 5.78 0.34 -24.64
CA LEU A 423 7.09 0.93 -24.36
C LEU A 423 7.11 2.44 -24.65
N GLU A 424 6.58 2.88 -25.79
CA GLU A 424 6.49 4.31 -26.13
C GLU A 424 5.71 5.10 -25.08
N LYS A 425 4.60 4.52 -24.58
CA LYS A 425 3.82 5.10 -23.48
C LYS A 425 4.60 5.14 -22.17
N ALA A 426 5.38 4.10 -21.85
CA ALA A 426 6.22 4.09 -20.66
C ALA A 426 7.32 5.17 -20.73
N ILE A 427 7.93 5.38 -21.89
CA ILE A 427 8.91 6.46 -22.12
C ILE A 427 8.25 7.84 -21.98
N ALA A 428 7.05 8.03 -22.55
CA ALA A 428 6.31 9.28 -22.41
C ALA A 428 5.93 9.56 -20.95
N TYR A 429 5.51 8.53 -20.21
CA TYR A 429 5.21 8.62 -18.78
C TYR A 429 6.45 9.02 -17.96
N ASN A 430 7.58 8.34 -18.16
CA ASN A 430 8.84 8.66 -17.48
C ASN A 430 9.36 10.07 -17.86
N SER A 431 9.15 10.51 -19.11
CA SER A 431 9.44 11.89 -19.53
C SER A 431 8.60 12.91 -18.77
N ASP A 432 7.34 12.61 -18.50
CA ASP A 432 6.48 13.47 -17.69
C ASP A 432 6.92 13.53 -16.23
N ASP A 433 7.31 12.40 -15.63
CA ASP A 433 7.85 12.40 -14.26
C ASP A 433 9.13 13.25 -14.17
N CYS A 434 10.04 13.15 -15.15
CA CYS A 434 11.24 14.02 -15.21
C CYS A 434 10.89 15.51 -15.36
N LYS A 435 9.87 15.87 -16.15
CA LYS A 435 9.40 17.26 -16.30
C LYS A 435 8.65 17.75 -15.06
N ALA A 436 7.89 16.89 -14.40
CA ALA A 436 7.19 17.20 -13.16
C ALA A 436 8.17 17.57 -12.04
N LEU A 437 9.31 16.87 -11.95
CA LEU A 437 10.42 17.23 -11.07
C LEU A 437 10.95 18.65 -11.35
N LEU A 438 11.14 19.01 -12.63
CA LEU A 438 11.56 20.35 -13.04
C LEU A 438 10.58 21.43 -12.54
N ILE A 439 9.28 21.22 -12.78
CA ILE A 439 8.23 22.15 -12.33
C ILE A 439 8.20 22.25 -10.80
N ALA A 440 8.34 21.12 -10.09
CA ALA A 440 8.42 21.10 -8.65
C ALA A 440 9.62 21.92 -8.15
N LYS A 441 10.80 21.74 -8.72
CA LYS A 441 12.00 22.51 -8.38
C LYS A 441 11.83 24.01 -8.64
N ASP A 442 11.23 24.38 -9.77
CA ASP A 442 10.99 25.79 -10.11
C ASP A 442 10.00 26.46 -9.15
N TYR A 443 9.01 25.70 -8.67
CA TYR A 443 8.12 26.16 -7.62
C TYR A 443 8.86 26.40 -6.31
N VAL A 444 9.75 25.48 -5.89
CA VAL A 444 10.59 25.67 -4.71
C VAL A 444 11.42 26.95 -4.85
N LEU A 445 12.08 27.16 -5.99
CA LEU A 445 12.90 28.35 -6.22
C LEU A 445 12.09 29.65 -6.11
N LYS A 446 10.89 29.71 -6.69
CA LYS A 446 10.00 30.89 -6.65
C LYS A 446 9.37 31.13 -5.28
N SER A 447 9.07 30.07 -4.55
CA SER A 447 8.34 30.16 -3.28
C SER A 447 9.27 30.40 -2.09
N LEU A 448 10.55 30.07 -2.23
CA LEU A 448 11.54 30.15 -1.16
C LEU A 448 12.55 31.32 -1.33
N SER A 449 12.54 32.01 -2.47
CA SER A 449 13.15 33.32 -2.65
C SER A 449 12.37 34.38 -1.87
#